data_AF-A0AAP5V082-F1
#
_entry.id   AF-A0AAP5V082-F1
#
_cell.length_a   1.000
_cell.length_b   1.000
_cell.length_c   1.000
_cell.angle_alpha   90.00
_cell.angle_beta   90.00
_cell.angle_gamma   90.00
#
_symmetry.space_group_name_H-M   'P 1'
#
loop_
_entity.id
_entity.type
_entity.pdbx_description
1 polymer ?
#
loop_
_entity_poly.entity_id
_entity_poly.type
_entity_poly.pdbx_seq_one_letter_code
_entity_poly.pdbx_strand_id
1 'polypeptide(L)'
;MSEARRPHNKFDIDENFIRENYSSMTAKEIGEKLGVSREAINHRVIKMGLRKTQIPFVLMKGEIVTPIPDFPGYGITNHSRVINLKKNTVLKTKIDGEGYVKVTLYKEGKQVGKRVHRLVALNFIPNPENLPYVNHIDGNKANPKLSNLEWVTPKGNAQHALKHGLLLIGEKSPKAKITEIQALSILNDFKSGKSIKELSETHTYASKTIIKKICLRQKWKHLDQTS
;
A
#
# COMPACT_ATOMS: atom_id res chain seq x y z
N MET A 1 -27.16 37.96 -31.60
CA MET A 1 -26.25 37.17 -30.74
C MET A 1 -27.06 36.67 -29.56
N SER A 2 -27.38 35.37 -29.56
CA SER A 2 -28.33 34.75 -28.62
C SER A 2 -27.67 34.38 -27.30
N GLU A 3 -28.02 35.07 -26.21
CA GLU A 3 -27.80 34.57 -24.86
C GLU A 3 -28.85 33.50 -24.53
N ALA A 4 -28.57 32.26 -24.89
CA ALA A 4 -29.31 31.12 -24.37
C ALA A 4 -28.92 30.93 -22.89
N ARG A 5 -29.71 31.50 -21.97
CA ARG A 5 -29.68 31.10 -20.56
C ARG A 5 -29.93 29.59 -20.49
N ARG A 6 -28.92 28.84 -20.04
CA ARG A 6 -29.06 27.41 -19.76
C ARG A 6 -30.25 27.20 -18.81
N PRO A 7 -31.19 26.28 -19.09
CA PRO A 7 -32.29 26.02 -18.18
C PRO A 7 -31.70 25.55 -16.84
N HIS A 8 -32.03 26.27 -15.76
CA HIS A 8 -31.83 25.79 -14.40
C HIS A 8 -32.74 24.60 -14.18
N ASN A 9 -32.32 23.43 -14.65
CA ASN A 9 -32.99 22.18 -14.34
C ASN A 9 -32.65 21.84 -12.89
N LYS A 10 -33.48 22.36 -11.99
CA LYS A 10 -33.48 22.07 -10.56
C LYS A 10 -34.07 20.68 -10.39
N PHE A 11 -33.41 19.66 -10.94
CA PHE A 11 -33.77 18.27 -10.70
C PHE A 11 -33.86 18.08 -9.19
N ASP A 12 -34.97 17.49 -8.74
CA ASP A 12 -35.16 17.07 -7.36
C ASP A 12 -34.22 15.89 -7.14
N ILE A 13 -32.97 16.22 -6.81
CA ILE A 13 -31.95 15.25 -6.46
C ILE A 13 -32.41 14.63 -5.15
N ASP A 14 -32.58 13.31 -5.13
CA ASP A 14 -32.99 12.56 -3.94
C ASP A 14 -31.94 12.74 -2.82
N GLU A 15 -32.21 13.68 -1.92
CA GLU A 15 -31.34 14.00 -0.80
C GLU A 15 -31.30 12.88 0.24
N ASN A 16 -32.35 12.05 0.35
CA ASN A 16 -32.38 10.91 1.26
C ASN A 16 -31.44 9.81 0.76
N PHE A 17 -31.50 9.50 -0.54
CA PHE A 17 -30.55 8.58 -1.16
C PHE A 17 -29.10 9.04 -0.96
N ILE A 18 -28.82 10.33 -1.12
CA ILE A 18 -27.48 10.87 -0.83
C ILE A 18 -27.13 10.67 0.65
N ARG A 19 -28.00 11.02 1.60
CA ARG A 19 -27.70 10.87 3.04
C ARG A 19 -27.35 9.43 3.42
N GLU A 20 -28.09 8.46 2.89
CA GLU A 20 -27.90 7.05 3.18
C GLU A 20 -26.62 6.48 2.53
N ASN A 21 -26.27 6.96 1.34
CA ASN A 21 -25.21 6.35 0.52
C ASN A 21 -23.90 7.17 0.46
N TYR A 22 -23.87 8.41 0.93
CA TYR A 22 -22.68 9.28 0.83
C TYR A 22 -21.47 8.79 1.63
N SER A 23 -21.71 7.99 2.68
CA SER A 23 -20.69 7.36 3.52
C SER A 23 -19.98 6.19 2.80
N SER A 24 -20.70 5.44 1.96
CA SER A 24 -20.24 4.21 1.32
C SER A 24 -19.87 4.39 -0.16
N MET A 25 -20.51 5.32 -0.86
CA MET A 25 -20.33 5.57 -2.29
C MET A 25 -19.60 6.89 -2.55
N THR A 26 -18.83 6.97 -3.62
CA THR A 26 -18.24 8.21 -4.12
C THR A 26 -19.32 9.13 -4.69
N ALA A 27 -19.07 10.45 -4.70
CA ALA A 27 -20.00 11.40 -5.32
C ALA A 27 -20.22 11.13 -6.82
N LYS A 28 -19.25 10.46 -7.49
CA LYS A 28 -19.37 10.01 -8.88
C LYS A 28 -20.38 8.88 -9.01
N GLU A 29 -20.23 7.81 -8.22
CA GLU A 29 -21.14 6.66 -8.24
C GLU A 29 -22.57 7.05 -7.84
N ILE A 30 -22.72 7.96 -6.88
CA ILE A 30 -24.04 8.51 -6.49
C ILE A 30 -24.62 9.31 -7.65
N GLY A 31 -23.80 10.11 -8.33
CA GLY A 31 -24.22 10.85 -9.52
C GLY A 31 -24.68 9.93 -10.65
N GLU A 32 -23.93 8.86 -10.90
CA GLU A 32 -24.29 7.83 -11.90
C GLU A 32 -25.64 7.17 -11.57
N LYS A 33 -25.90 6.83 -10.30
CA LYS A 33 -27.19 6.24 -9.88
C LYS A 33 -28.36 7.22 -9.94
N LEU A 34 -28.13 8.49 -9.62
CA LEU A 34 -29.16 9.52 -9.63
C LEU A 34 -29.30 10.24 -10.98
N GLY A 35 -28.53 9.84 -12.00
CA GLY A 35 -28.54 10.48 -13.32
C GLY A 35 -28.06 11.93 -13.34
N VAL A 36 -27.21 12.33 -12.39
CA VAL A 36 -26.71 13.70 -12.24
C VAL A 36 -25.18 13.76 -12.19
N SER A 37 -24.61 14.94 -12.46
CA SER A 37 -23.17 15.12 -12.42
C SER A 37 -22.62 14.98 -11.00
N ARG A 38 -21.35 14.54 -10.88
CA ARG A 38 -20.64 14.48 -9.58
C ARG A 38 -20.61 15.85 -8.90
N GLU A 39 -20.56 16.94 -9.66
CA GLU A 39 -20.55 18.32 -9.18
C GLU A 39 -21.88 18.69 -8.53
N ALA A 40 -23.01 18.25 -9.10
CA ALA A 40 -24.35 18.46 -8.53
C ALA A 40 -24.47 17.73 -7.18
N ILE A 41 -23.97 16.49 -7.08
CA ILE A 41 -23.92 15.75 -5.82
C ILE A 41 -23.04 16.47 -4.79
N ASN A 42 -21.83 16.89 -5.16
CA ASN A 42 -20.93 17.61 -4.26
C ASN A 42 -21.58 18.90 -3.71
N HIS A 43 -22.27 19.66 -4.56
CA HIS A 43 -22.96 20.88 -4.15
C HIS A 43 -24.08 20.57 -3.13
N ARG A 44 -24.88 19.53 -3.37
CA ARG A 44 -25.94 19.10 -2.44
C ARG A 44 -25.40 18.59 -1.10
N VAL A 45 -24.37 17.77 -1.15
CA VAL A 45 -23.63 17.26 0.01
C VAL A 45 -23.12 18.40 0.89
N ILE A 46 -22.49 19.42 0.30
CA ILE A 46 -22.01 20.60 1.02
C ILE A 46 -23.18 21.35 1.66
N LYS A 47 -24.26 21.57 0.91
CA LYS A 47 -25.48 22.24 1.40
C LYS A 47 -26.14 21.48 2.55
N MET A 48 -26.10 20.14 2.53
CA MET A 48 -26.59 19.27 3.61
C MET A 48 -25.60 19.15 4.78
N GLY A 49 -24.42 19.76 4.71
CA GLY A 49 -23.37 19.66 5.73
C GLY A 49 -22.69 18.29 5.78
N LEU A 50 -22.95 17.41 4.81
CA LEU A 50 -22.31 16.10 4.71
C LEU A 50 -20.86 16.29 4.28
N ARG A 51 -19.91 15.81 5.09
CA ARG A 51 -18.49 15.85 4.72
C ARG A 51 -17.93 14.43 4.82
N LYS A 52 -17.33 13.93 3.73
CA LYS A 52 -16.52 12.70 3.73
C LYS A 52 -15.33 12.76 4.71
N THR A 53 -15.05 13.93 5.29
CA THR A 53 -14.06 14.07 6.37
C THR A 53 -14.52 13.45 7.68
N GLN A 54 -15.82 13.12 7.82
CA GLN A 54 -16.41 12.49 8.99
C GLN A 54 -17.31 11.34 8.52
N ILE A 55 -16.72 10.24 8.06
CA ILE A 55 -17.47 9.02 7.72
C ILE A 55 -17.97 8.44 9.05
N PRO A 56 -19.29 8.39 9.31
CA PRO A 56 -19.79 7.81 10.56
C PRO A 56 -19.34 6.35 10.68
N PHE A 57 -18.93 5.97 11.88
CA PHE A 57 -18.63 4.57 12.15
C PHE A 57 -19.93 3.84 12.48
N VAL A 58 -20.24 2.84 11.65
CA VAL A 58 -21.30 1.86 11.88
C VAL A 58 -20.64 0.50 11.97
N LEU A 59 -20.92 -0.23 13.06
CA LEU A 59 -20.38 -1.55 13.33
C LEU A 59 -20.91 -2.55 12.29
N MET A 60 -20.02 -3.28 11.64
CA MET A 60 -20.39 -4.36 10.72
C MET A 60 -20.63 -5.67 11.48
N LYS A 61 -21.35 -6.61 10.86
CA LYS A 61 -21.55 -7.94 11.44
C LYS A 61 -20.21 -8.61 11.76
N GLY A 62 -20.04 -9.05 13.01
CA GLY A 62 -18.81 -9.71 13.49
C GLY A 62 -17.60 -8.80 13.65
N GLU A 63 -17.78 -7.48 13.48
CA GLU A 63 -16.72 -6.52 13.72
C GLU A 63 -16.62 -6.21 15.21
N ILE A 64 -15.40 -6.14 15.70
CA ILE A 64 -15.08 -5.71 17.05
C ILE A 64 -14.14 -4.51 16.99
N VAL A 65 -14.29 -3.57 17.91
CA VAL A 65 -13.42 -2.42 18.07
C VAL A 65 -12.63 -2.53 19.37
N THR A 66 -11.33 -2.25 19.30
CA THR A 66 -10.45 -2.17 20.46
C THR A 66 -9.78 -0.80 20.52
N PRO A 67 -9.58 -0.21 21.71
CA PRO A 67 -8.78 1.00 21.85
C PRO A 67 -7.35 0.76 21.40
N ILE A 68 -6.76 1.72 20.69
CA ILE A 68 -5.36 1.63 20.27
C ILE A 68 -4.47 2.00 21.47
N PRO A 69 -3.53 1.12 21.88
CA PRO A 69 -2.54 1.44 22.93
C PRO A 69 -1.80 2.74 22.62
N ASP A 70 -1.53 3.57 23.63
CA ASP A 70 -0.97 4.93 23.53
C ASP A 70 -1.85 6.00 22.88
N PHE A 71 -3.01 5.63 22.32
CA PHE A 71 -3.91 6.53 21.59
C PHE A 71 -5.38 6.32 22.04
N PRO A 72 -5.73 6.58 23.32
CA PRO A 72 -7.02 6.20 23.90
C PRO A 72 -8.24 6.88 23.27
N GLY A 73 -8.06 7.97 22.51
CA GLY A 73 -9.12 8.60 21.73
C GLY A 73 -9.45 7.89 20.41
N TYR A 74 -8.74 6.81 20.10
CA TYR A 74 -8.82 6.11 18.83
C TYR A 74 -8.97 4.61 19.03
N GLY A 75 -9.68 3.96 18.12
CA GLY A 75 -9.88 2.52 18.07
C GLY A 75 -9.43 1.93 16.74
N ILE A 76 -9.19 0.63 16.73
CA ILE A 76 -8.95 -0.17 15.52
C ILE A 76 -9.93 -1.34 15.54
N THR A 77 -10.45 -1.73 14.37
CA THR A 77 -11.30 -2.91 14.24
C THR A 77 -10.56 -4.10 13.64
N ASN A 78 -11.09 -5.31 13.87
CA ASN A 78 -10.63 -6.53 13.20
C ASN A 78 -10.83 -6.50 11.67
N HIS A 79 -11.60 -5.54 11.15
CA HIS A 79 -11.72 -5.24 9.71
C HIS A 79 -10.73 -4.16 9.24
N SER A 80 -9.72 -3.83 10.05
CA SER A 80 -8.65 -2.90 9.72
C SER A 80 -9.11 -1.45 9.52
N ARG A 81 -10.23 -1.07 10.17
CA ARG A 81 -10.75 0.30 10.17
C ARG A 81 -10.29 1.04 11.43
N VAL A 82 -9.74 2.23 11.24
CA VAL A 82 -9.30 3.08 12.36
C VAL A 82 -10.41 4.08 12.67
N ILE A 83 -10.77 4.22 13.94
CA ILE A 83 -11.93 4.98 14.39
C ILE A 83 -11.47 6.09 15.33
N ASN A 84 -12.07 7.27 15.21
CA ASN A 84 -12.06 8.28 16.25
C ASN A 84 -13.19 7.99 17.24
N LEU A 85 -12.87 7.56 18.45
CA LEU A 85 -13.85 7.11 19.44
C LEU A 85 -14.72 8.26 19.96
N LYS A 86 -14.17 9.48 20.05
CA LYS A 86 -14.91 10.66 20.52
C LYS A 86 -15.95 11.14 19.51
N LYS A 87 -15.62 11.10 18.22
CA LYS A 87 -16.48 11.58 17.13
C LYS A 87 -17.30 10.45 16.50
N ASN A 88 -17.06 9.20 16.90
CA ASN A 88 -17.63 7.99 16.31
C ASN A 88 -17.53 7.98 14.76
N THR A 89 -16.34 8.25 14.23
CA THR A 89 -16.09 8.34 12.79
C THR A 89 -14.89 7.50 12.36
N VAL A 90 -14.95 6.92 11.17
CA VAL A 90 -13.82 6.23 10.53
C VAL A 90 -12.83 7.28 10.04
N LEU A 91 -11.55 7.11 10.40
CA LEU A 91 -10.47 7.96 9.95
C LEU A 91 -10.08 7.65 8.50
N LYS A 92 -9.79 8.71 7.75
CA LYS A 92 -9.22 8.59 6.41
C LYS A 92 -7.79 8.04 6.49
N THR A 93 -7.53 7.00 5.71
CA THR A 93 -6.19 6.43 5.52
C THR A 93 -5.60 6.85 4.17
N LYS A 94 -4.29 6.65 4.01
CA LYS A 94 -3.55 6.88 2.77
C LYS A 94 -2.48 5.82 2.59
N ILE A 95 -2.02 5.61 1.35
CA ILE A 95 -0.83 4.80 1.09
C ILE A 95 0.42 5.66 1.32
N ASP A 96 1.42 5.12 2.03
CA ASP A 96 2.72 5.77 2.21
C ASP A 96 3.67 5.52 1.02
N GLY A 97 4.83 6.19 1.01
CA GLY A 97 5.81 6.04 -0.07
C GLY A 97 6.41 4.63 -0.21
N GLU A 98 6.20 3.75 0.77
CA GLU A 98 6.64 2.35 0.74
C GLU A 98 5.50 1.38 0.36
N GLY A 99 4.29 1.90 0.10
CA GLY A 99 3.12 1.12 -0.30
C GLY A 99 2.19 0.69 0.84
N TYR A 100 2.46 1.08 2.09
CA TYR A 100 1.65 0.66 3.24
C TYR A 100 0.46 1.59 3.51
N VAL A 101 -0.68 1.02 3.92
CA VAL A 101 -1.80 1.80 4.47
C VAL A 101 -1.38 2.46 5.78
N LYS A 102 -1.49 3.80 5.83
CA LYS A 102 -1.12 4.67 6.94
C LYS A 102 -2.29 5.55 7.37
N VAL A 103 -2.41 5.76 8.67
CA VAL A 103 -3.34 6.71 9.31
C VAL A 103 -2.55 7.75 10.09
N THR A 104 -3.09 8.96 10.20
CA THR A 104 -2.56 9.99 11.10
C THR A 104 -3.41 10.06 12.36
N LEU A 105 -2.77 9.86 13.51
CA LEU A 105 -3.37 10.00 14.85
C LEU A 105 -2.79 11.24 15.53
N TYR A 106 -3.35 11.62 16.68
CA TYR A 106 -2.84 12.71 17.51
C TYR A 106 -2.56 12.21 18.92
N LYS A 107 -1.40 12.58 19.46
CA LYS A 107 -1.02 12.37 20.87
C LYS A 107 -0.45 13.69 21.38
N GLU A 108 -1.01 14.21 22.47
CA GLU A 108 -0.54 15.47 23.10
C GLU A 108 -0.42 16.64 22.11
N GLY A 109 -1.42 16.81 21.23
CA GLY A 109 -1.44 17.86 20.21
C GLY A 109 -0.53 17.62 18.99
N LYS A 110 0.35 16.61 19.00
CA LYS A 110 1.25 16.28 17.89
C LYS A 110 0.66 15.21 16.98
N GLN A 111 0.84 15.38 15.67
CA GLN A 111 0.48 14.37 14.67
C GLN A 111 1.47 13.21 14.71
N VAL A 112 0.96 11.98 14.74
CA VAL A 112 1.75 10.75 14.70
C VAL A 112 1.20 9.84 13.60
N GLY A 113 2.04 9.51 12.63
CA GLY A 113 1.68 8.56 11.59
C GLY A 113 1.86 7.12 12.04
N LYS A 114 0.85 6.27 11.86
CA LYS A 114 0.90 4.84 12.17
C LYS A 114 0.47 4.00 10.96
N ARG A 115 1.13 2.86 10.76
CA ARG A 115 0.75 1.88 9.72
C ARG A 115 -0.40 1.02 10.22
N VAL A 116 -1.45 0.89 9.41
CA VAL A 116 -2.70 0.22 9.81
C VAL A 116 -2.47 -1.27 10.09
N HIS A 117 -1.70 -1.96 9.26
CA HIS A 117 -1.40 -3.38 9.49
C HIS A 117 -0.72 -3.65 10.85
N ARG A 118 0.16 -2.74 11.30
CA ARG A 118 0.79 -2.84 12.63
C ARG A 118 -0.22 -2.65 13.74
N LEU A 119 -1.13 -1.68 13.60
CA LEU A 119 -2.19 -1.45 14.58
C LEU A 119 -3.09 -2.68 14.68
N VAL A 120 -3.48 -3.28 13.56
CA VAL A 120 -4.29 -4.50 13.53
C VAL A 120 -3.56 -5.66 14.21
N ALA A 121 -2.32 -5.96 13.80
CA ALA A 121 -1.56 -7.07 14.38
C ALA A 121 -1.32 -6.91 15.88
N LEU A 122 -0.97 -5.70 16.35
CA LEU A 122 -0.77 -5.43 17.78
C LEU A 122 -2.03 -5.60 18.63
N ASN A 123 -3.22 -5.48 18.03
CA ASN A 123 -4.49 -5.55 18.76
C ASN A 123 -5.20 -6.90 18.66
N PHE A 124 -4.96 -7.66 17.60
CA PHE A 124 -5.75 -8.86 17.29
C PHE A 124 -4.93 -10.13 17.07
N ILE A 125 -3.59 -10.03 16.94
CA ILE A 125 -2.73 -11.19 16.71
C ILE A 125 -1.77 -11.35 17.88
N PRO A 126 -1.92 -12.40 18.71
CA PRO A 126 -0.96 -12.70 19.77
C PRO A 126 0.47 -12.81 19.22
N ASN A 127 1.43 -12.26 19.96
CA ASN A 127 2.85 -12.31 19.61
C ASN A 127 3.68 -12.89 20.77
N PRO A 128 3.48 -14.17 21.14
CA PRO A 128 4.15 -14.79 22.29
C PRO A 128 5.68 -14.81 22.14
N GLU A 129 6.17 -14.89 20.91
CA GLU A 129 7.61 -14.90 20.58
C GLU A 129 8.22 -13.49 20.46
N ASN A 130 7.41 -12.44 20.68
CA ASN A 130 7.82 -11.03 20.58
C ASN A 130 8.55 -10.70 19.26
N LEU A 131 8.05 -11.23 18.15
CA LEU A 131 8.64 -11.03 16.84
C LEU A 131 8.52 -9.56 16.41
N PRO A 132 9.55 -8.99 15.76
CA PRO A 132 9.61 -7.55 15.52
C PRO A 132 8.76 -7.09 14.33
N TYR A 133 8.53 -7.94 13.31
CA TYR A 133 7.91 -7.54 12.05
C TYR A 133 6.53 -8.17 11.84
N VAL A 134 5.68 -7.47 11.09
CA VAL A 134 4.40 -8.00 10.61
C VAL A 134 4.50 -8.15 9.10
N ASN A 135 4.33 -9.37 8.61
CA ASN A 135 4.32 -9.69 7.19
C ASN A 135 2.91 -9.58 6.61
N HIS A 136 2.82 -9.35 5.29
CA HIS A 136 1.58 -9.52 4.52
C HIS A 136 1.72 -10.84 3.75
N ILE A 137 0.86 -11.81 4.05
CA ILE A 137 0.96 -13.18 3.52
C ILE A 137 0.88 -13.16 1.98
N ASP A 138 0.00 -12.35 1.42
CA ASP A 138 -0.16 -12.15 -0.03
C ASP A 138 0.91 -11.25 -0.68
N GLY A 139 1.83 -10.66 0.09
CA GLY A 139 2.84 -9.71 -0.39
C GLY A 139 2.30 -8.31 -0.72
N ASN A 140 0.99 -8.05 -0.60
CA ASN A 140 0.37 -6.77 -0.90
C ASN A 140 0.26 -5.89 0.36
N LYS A 141 1.16 -4.90 0.45
CA LYS A 141 1.22 -3.91 1.54
C LYS A 141 -0.02 -3.03 1.71
N ALA A 142 -0.89 -2.98 0.69
CA ALA A 142 -2.15 -2.26 0.72
C ALA A 142 -3.32 -3.10 1.27
N ASN A 143 -3.10 -4.38 1.60
CA ASN A 143 -4.12 -5.28 2.15
C ASN A 143 -3.88 -5.55 3.65
N PRO A 144 -4.30 -4.65 4.57
CA PRO A 144 -4.04 -4.77 6.00
C PRO A 144 -5.04 -5.69 6.71
N LYS A 145 -5.78 -6.55 5.99
CA LYS A 145 -6.81 -7.44 6.59
C LYS A 145 -6.18 -8.34 7.63
N LEU A 146 -6.85 -8.54 8.77
CA LEU A 146 -6.37 -9.39 9.86
C LEU A 146 -5.92 -10.79 9.38
N SER A 147 -6.69 -11.43 8.51
CA SER A 147 -6.38 -12.74 7.94
C SER A 147 -5.17 -12.78 7.00
N ASN A 148 -4.64 -11.61 6.61
CA ASN A 148 -3.49 -11.48 5.71
C ASN A 148 -2.20 -11.11 6.46
N LEU A 149 -2.24 -11.02 7.79
CA LEU A 149 -1.12 -10.55 8.59
C LEU A 149 -0.59 -11.66 9.49
N GLU A 150 0.73 -11.72 9.63
CA GLU A 150 1.41 -12.63 10.54
C GLU A 150 2.63 -11.95 11.16
N TRP A 151 3.00 -12.38 12.36
CA TRP A 151 4.26 -11.97 12.98
C TRP A 151 5.42 -12.78 12.39
N VAL A 152 6.53 -12.12 12.07
CA VAL A 152 7.65 -12.77 11.37
C VAL A 152 9.01 -12.30 11.87
N THR A 153 9.99 -13.19 11.81
CA THR A 153 11.40 -12.83 11.99
C THR A 153 11.93 -12.07 10.77
N PRO A 154 12.99 -11.24 10.92
CA PRO A 154 13.61 -10.59 9.77
C PRO A 154 14.08 -11.58 8.70
N LYS A 155 14.60 -12.74 9.11
CA LYS A 155 15.03 -13.81 8.19
C LYS A 155 13.83 -14.42 7.44
N GLY A 156 12.75 -14.75 8.15
CA GLY A 156 11.54 -15.30 7.55
C GLY A 156 10.90 -14.33 6.55
N ASN A 157 10.86 -13.04 6.87
CA ASN A 157 10.34 -12.01 5.98
C ASN A 157 11.15 -11.91 4.68
N ALA A 158 12.49 -11.95 4.79
CA ALA A 158 13.36 -11.93 3.62
C ALA A 158 13.20 -13.19 2.75
N GLN A 159 13.02 -14.35 3.37
CA GLN A 159 12.77 -15.61 2.66
C GLN A 159 11.42 -15.61 1.96
N HIS A 160 10.35 -15.12 2.60
CA HIS A 160 9.04 -14.93 1.99
C HIS A 160 9.15 -14.00 0.77
N ALA A 161 9.78 -12.84 0.93
CA ALA A 161 9.98 -11.90 -0.18
C ALA A 161 10.74 -12.52 -1.37
N LEU A 162 11.76 -13.34 -1.10
CA LEU A 162 12.48 -14.06 -2.15
C LEU A 162 11.59 -15.08 -2.85
N LYS A 163 10.88 -15.93 -2.08
CA LYS A 163 10.00 -16.99 -2.58
C LYS A 163 8.87 -16.43 -3.45
N HIS A 164 8.33 -15.27 -3.08
CA HIS A 164 7.23 -14.61 -3.78
C HIS A 164 7.69 -13.60 -4.84
N GLY A 165 8.99 -13.52 -5.13
CA GLY A 165 9.52 -12.61 -6.16
C GLY A 165 9.31 -11.12 -5.86
N LEU A 166 9.14 -10.76 -4.58
CA LEU A 166 8.89 -9.38 -4.12
C LEU A 166 10.18 -8.55 -4.05
N LEU A 167 11.34 -9.20 -4.20
CA LEU A 167 12.64 -8.54 -4.19
C LEU A 167 12.97 -7.96 -5.57
N LEU A 168 13.37 -6.69 -5.58
CA LEU A 168 13.96 -6.05 -6.77
C LEU A 168 15.41 -6.54 -6.95
N ILE A 169 15.55 -7.63 -7.70
CA ILE A 169 16.84 -8.27 -8.03
C ILE A 169 17.28 -7.94 -9.45
N GLY A 170 18.57 -8.12 -9.73
CA GLY A 170 19.12 -7.93 -11.08
C GLY A 170 18.90 -6.53 -11.61
N GLU A 171 18.38 -6.43 -12.83
CA GLU A 171 18.12 -5.17 -13.52
C GLU A 171 16.98 -4.37 -12.90
N LYS A 172 16.04 -5.04 -12.20
CA LYS A 172 14.94 -4.37 -11.50
C LYS A 172 15.41 -3.62 -10.25
N SER A 173 16.64 -3.85 -9.80
CA SER A 173 17.22 -3.13 -8.68
C SER A 173 17.49 -1.67 -9.07
N PRO A 174 17.09 -0.66 -8.27
CA PRO A 174 17.41 0.75 -8.55
C PRO A 174 18.92 1.05 -8.60
N LYS A 175 19.74 0.15 -8.05
CA LYS A 175 21.21 0.25 -8.07
C LYS A 175 21.85 -0.60 -9.17
N ALA A 176 21.06 -1.20 -10.06
CA ALA A 176 21.57 -1.93 -11.20
C ALA A 176 22.41 -1.00 -12.08
N LYS A 177 23.56 -1.50 -12.51
CA LYS A 177 24.50 -0.77 -13.40
C LYS A 177 24.60 -1.41 -14.78
N ILE A 178 24.06 -2.61 -14.92
CA ILE A 178 24.07 -3.42 -16.13
C ILE A 178 22.71 -4.11 -16.26
N THR A 179 22.38 -4.54 -17.48
CA THR A 179 21.16 -5.30 -17.78
C THR A 179 21.34 -6.79 -17.53
N GLU A 180 20.23 -7.53 -17.56
CA GLU A 180 20.27 -8.99 -17.45
C GLU A 180 21.05 -9.63 -18.62
N ILE A 181 20.85 -9.14 -19.84
CA ILE A 181 21.56 -9.59 -21.05
C ILE A 181 23.08 -9.41 -20.90
N GLN A 182 23.50 -8.26 -20.38
CA GLN A 182 24.91 -7.95 -20.12
C GLN A 182 25.51 -8.89 -19.06
N ALA A 183 24.77 -9.15 -17.97
CA ALA A 183 25.20 -10.10 -16.95
C ALA A 183 25.33 -11.54 -17.50
N LEU A 184 24.39 -11.97 -18.35
CA LEU A 184 24.43 -13.28 -19.02
C LEU A 184 25.62 -13.40 -19.97
N SER A 185 25.92 -12.35 -20.75
CA SER A 185 27.07 -12.31 -21.65
C SER A 185 28.39 -12.52 -20.89
N ILE A 186 28.58 -11.80 -19.78
CA ILE A 186 29.74 -11.99 -18.88
C ILE A 186 29.81 -13.42 -18.34
N LEU A 187 28.68 -13.99 -17.93
CA LEU A 187 28.61 -15.35 -17.39
C LEU A 187 28.97 -16.41 -18.43
N ASN A 188 28.48 -16.28 -19.66
CA ASN A 188 28.73 -17.22 -20.75
C ASN A 188 30.21 -17.18 -21.17
N ASP A 189 30.77 -15.98 -21.29
CA ASP A 189 32.20 -15.80 -21.59
C ASP A 189 33.11 -16.32 -20.48
N PHE A 190 32.71 -16.15 -19.22
CA PHE A 190 33.44 -16.74 -18.10
C PHE A 190 33.36 -18.28 -18.12
N LYS A 191 32.18 -18.84 -18.42
CA LYS A 191 31.97 -20.28 -18.57
C LYS A 191 32.76 -20.87 -19.75
N SER A 192 33.00 -20.10 -20.81
CA SER A 192 33.84 -20.52 -21.96
C SER A 192 35.35 -20.43 -21.68
N GLY A 193 35.75 -20.02 -20.47
CA GLY A 193 37.13 -20.05 -20.00
C GLY A 193 37.86 -18.71 -20.06
N LYS A 194 37.19 -17.62 -20.44
CA LYS A 194 37.83 -16.28 -20.44
C LYS A 194 38.20 -15.85 -19.02
N SER A 195 39.40 -15.31 -18.87
CA SER A 195 39.89 -14.74 -17.62
C SER A 195 39.16 -13.44 -17.26
N ILE A 196 39.20 -13.07 -15.97
CA ILE A 196 38.64 -11.78 -15.51
C ILE A 196 39.28 -10.58 -16.22
N LYS A 197 40.54 -10.70 -16.66
CA LYS A 197 41.23 -9.64 -17.41
C LYS A 197 40.59 -9.45 -18.79
N GLU A 198 40.48 -10.53 -19.57
CA GLU A 198 39.84 -10.52 -20.90
C GLU A 198 38.39 -10.03 -20.81
N LEU A 199 37.64 -10.49 -19.80
CA LEU A 199 36.27 -10.03 -19.57
C LEU A 199 36.19 -8.52 -19.29
N SER A 200 37.17 -7.94 -18.60
CA SER A 200 37.19 -6.50 -18.32
C SER A 200 37.51 -5.67 -19.57
N GLU A 201 38.21 -6.25 -20.54
CA GLU A 201 38.54 -5.63 -21.82
C GLU A 201 37.38 -5.73 -22.81
N THR A 202 36.64 -6.86 -22.82
CA THR A 202 35.49 -7.06 -23.72
C THR A 202 34.19 -6.43 -23.20
N HIS A 203 33.96 -6.45 -21.88
CA HIS A 203 32.71 -5.98 -21.25
C HIS A 203 32.89 -4.62 -20.58
N THR A 204 33.33 -3.61 -21.34
CA THR A 204 33.70 -2.27 -20.85
C THR A 204 32.57 -1.49 -20.16
N TYR A 205 31.31 -1.86 -20.40
CA TYR A 205 30.13 -1.30 -19.73
C TYR A 205 30.04 -1.72 -18.24
N ALA A 206 30.79 -2.73 -17.81
CA ALA A 206 30.81 -3.22 -16.43
C ALA A 206 32.19 -2.98 -15.78
N SER A 207 32.20 -2.52 -14.53
CA SER A 207 33.46 -2.40 -13.80
C SER A 207 34.06 -3.77 -13.47
N LYS A 208 35.39 -3.86 -13.39
CA LYS A 208 36.13 -5.07 -13.00
C LYS A 208 35.59 -5.70 -11.70
N THR A 209 35.15 -4.88 -10.75
CA THR A 209 34.52 -5.34 -9.50
C THR A 209 33.16 -5.99 -9.73
N ILE A 210 32.33 -5.44 -10.62
CA ILE A 210 31.03 -6.04 -10.97
C ILE A 210 31.26 -7.37 -11.68
N ILE A 211 32.16 -7.41 -12.67
CA ILE A 211 32.53 -8.63 -13.42
C ILE A 211 32.99 -9.72 -12.45
N LYS A 212 33.95 -9.42 -11.57
CA LYS A 212 34.45 -10.37 -10.56
C LYS A 212 33.32 -10.89 -9.67
N LYS A 213 32.40 -10.04 -9.20
CA LYS A 213 31.26 -10.45 -8.36
C LYS A 213 30.25 -11.31 -9.10
N ILE A 214 30.05 -11.11 -10.40
CA ILE A 214 29.20 -11.96 -11.25
C ILE A 214 29.86 -13.34 -11.41
N CYS A 215 31.14 -13.37 -11.79
CA CYS A 215 31.89 -14.61 -11.98
C CYS A 215 31.91 -15.46 -10.70
N LEU A 216 32.18 -14.83 -9.54
CA LEU A 216 32.19 -15.48 -8.22
C LEU A 216 30.79 -15.77 -7.64
N ARG A 217 29.71 -15.57 -8.39
CA ARG A 217 28.32 -15.81 -7.94
C ARG A 217 27.92 -15.02 -6.69
N GLN A 218 28.52 -13.85 -6.50
CA GLN A 218 28.18 -12.94 -5.41
C GLN A 218 27.10 -11.93 -5.82
N LYS A 219 26.90 -11.70 -7.12
CA LYS A 219 25.81 -10.91 -7.72
C LYS A 219 25.11 -11.71 -8.82
N TRP A 220 23.87 -11.30 -9.16
CA TRP A 220 23.07 -11.89 -10.24
C TRP A 220 22.82 -13.40 -10.10
N LYS A 221 22.71 -13.89 -8.86
CA LYS A 221 22.53 -15.31 -8.52
C LYS A 221 21.27 -15.97 -9.12
N HIS A 222 20.26 -15.19 -9.47
CA HIS A 222 19.01 -15.71 -10.06
C HIS A 222 19.21 -16.20 -11.50
N LEU A 223 20.27 -15.76 -12.20
CA LEU A 223 20.56 -16.18 -13.57
C LEU A 223 21.05 -17.63 -13.68
N ASP A 224 21.38 -18.29 -12.58
CA ASP A 224 21.74 -19.71 -12.57
C ASP A 224 20.49 -20.62 -12.47
N GLN A 225 19.30 -20.08 -12.18
CA GLN A 225 18.06 -20.86 -12.00
C GLN A 225 17.22 -21.02 -13.28
N THR A 226 17.61 -20.35 -14.36
CA THR A 226 16.91 -20.34 -15.67
C THR A 226 17.49 -21.35 -16.68
N SER A 227 18.08 -22.45 -16.21
CA SER A 227 18.54 -23.56 -17.07
C SER A 227 17.47 -24.64 -17.21
#